data_AF-A0A7V5C940-F1
#
_entry.id   AF-A0A7V5C940-F1
#
_cell.length_a   1.000
_cell.length_b   1.000
_cell.length_c   1.000
_cell.angle_alpha   90.00
_cell.angle_beta   90.00
_cell.angle_gamma   90.00
#
_symmetry.space_group_name_H-M   'P 1'
#
loop_
_entity.id
_entity.type
_entity.pdbx_description
1 polymer ?
#
loop_
_entity_poly.entity_id
_entity_poly.type
_entity_poly.pdbx_seq_one_letter_code
_entity_poly.pdbx_strand_id
1 'polypeptide(L)'
;MDGTEMMAGRVIAIRGAVVDVAFPGAPELPAINDALIIEDSAHSPVVVEVQAHLDASAVRAIALQATTGLRRGAPVRAVGGPLEVPVGDAVLGRLLDVTGAVGDKRG
;
A
#
# COMPACT_ATOMS: atom_id res chain seq x y z
N MET A 1 23.50 -0.27 1.58
CA MET A 1 23.15 0.75 2.58
C MET A 1 22.27 1.73 1.84
N ASP A 2 20.96 1.66 2.05
CA ASP A 2 20.10 2.83 1.89
C ASP A 2 19.04 2.71 2.96
N GLY A 3 19.28 3.42 4.06
CA GLY A 3 18.37 3.55 5.18
C GLY A 3 17.40 4.67 4.90
N THR A 4 16.49 4.46 3.93
CA THR A 4 15.31 5.31 3.81
C THR A 4 14.52 5.14 5.10
N GLU A 5 14.50 6.18 5.94
CA GLU A 5 13.61 6.21 7.10
C GLU A 5 12.19 6.00 6.60
N MET A 6 11.65 4.82 6.91
CA MET A 6 10.36 4.37 6.43
C MET A 6 9.29 5.23 7.12
N MET A 7 8.67 6.16 6.40
CA MET A 7 7.58 6.98 6.93
C MET A 7 6.46 6.05 7.44
N ALA A 8 6.26 6.07 8.75
CA ALA A 8 5.32 5.20 9.44
C ALA A 8 3.97 5.91 9.65
N GLY A 9 2.92 5.29 9.13
CA GLY A 9 1.55 5.73 9.28
C GLY A 9 0.70 4.72 10.06
N ARG A 10 -0.57 5.06 10.25
CA ARG A 10 -1.58 4.17 10.82
C ARG A 10 -2.93 4.32 10.13
N VAL A 11 -3.65 3.22 9.98
CA VAL A 11 -5.01 3.24 9.44
C VAL A 11 -5.95 3.99 10.40
N ILE A 12 -6.67 5.01 9.93
CA ILE A 12 -7.64 5.76 10.72
C ILE A 12 -9.09 5.52 10.32
N ALA A 13 -9.35 5.03 9.10
CA ALA A 13 -10.68 4.61 8.66
C ALA A 13 -10.62 3.60 7.51
N ILE A 14 -11.62 2.72 7.42
CA ILE A 14 -11.79 1.72 6.36
C ILE A 14 -13.24 1.77 5.90
N ARG A 15 -13.49 2.01 4.61
CA ARG A 15 -14.81 2.09 3.98
C ARG A 15 -14.79 1.32 2.65
N GLY A 16 -15.06 0.02 2.72
CA GLY A 16 -14.85 -0.87 1.58
C GLY A 16 -13.37 -0.90 1.18
N ALA A 17 -13.07 -0.54 -0.07
CA ALA A 17 -11.69 -0.42 -0.57
C ALA A 17 -11.03 0.92 -0.22
N VAL A 18 -11.78 1.91 0.27
CA VAL A 18 -11.23 3.22 0.63
C VAL A 18 -10.65 3.18 2.04
N VAL A 19 -9.37 3.49 2.18
CA VAL A 19 -8.64 3.50 3.45
C VAL A 19 -8.06 4.88 3.69
N ASP A 20 -8.34 5.48 4.84
CA ASP A 20 -7.69 6.72 5.25
C ASP A 20 -6.53 6.38 6.20
N VAL A 21 -5.35 6.97 5.97
CA VAL A 21 -4.11 6.71 6.72
C VAL A 21 -3.57 8.02 7.28
N ALA A 22 -3.21 8.04 8.57
CA ALA A 22 -2.56 9.18 9.20
C ALA A 22 -1.04 8.95 9.33
N PHE A 23 -0.27 9.98 9.05
CA PHE A 23 1.19 10.07 9.17
C PHE A 23 1.54 11.20 10.17
N PRO A 24 1.35 10.97 11.49
CA PRO A 24 1.58 12.00 12.50
C PRO A 24 3.05 12.43 12.55
N GLY A 25 3.32 13.73 12.46
CA GLY A 25 4.67 14.27 12.58
C GLY A 25 5.58 13.96 11.38
N ALA A 26 5.04 13.40 10.29
CA ALA A 26 5.78 13.29 9.05
C ALA A 26 6.02 14.71 8.48
N PRO A 27 7.25 15.02 8.02
CA PRO A 27 7.55 16.32 7.43
C PRO A 27 6.82 16.52 6.09
N GLU A 28 6.51 15.44 5.39
CA GLU A 28 5.81 15.42 4.12
C GLU A 28 4.93 14.16 4.04
N LEU A 29 3.77 14.29 3.38
CA LEU A 29 2.89 13.16 3.11
C LEU A 29 3.33 12.42 1.85
N PRO A 30 3.14 11.08 1.79
CA PRO A 30 3.32 10.34 0.53
C PRO A 30 2.53 11.00 -0.60
N ALA A 31 3.11 11.04 -1.80
CA ALA A 31 2.52 11.70 -2.95
C ALA A 31 1.26 10.97 -3.43
N ILE A 32 0.43 11.66 -4.21
CA ILE A 32 -0.65 10.99 -4.95
C ILE A 32 0.00 9.97 -5.90
N ASN A 33 -0.63 8.80 -6.01
CA ASN A 33 -0.15 7.60 -6.69
C ASN A 33 1.00 6.83 -5.99
N ASP A 34 1.48 7.28 -4.82
CA ASP A 34 2.42 6.47 -4.05
C ASP A 34 1.74 5.22 -3.47
N ALA A 35 2.49 4.12 -3.46
CA ALA A 35 2.09 2.89 -2.80
C ALA A 35 2.40 2.94 -1.30
N LEU A 36 1.46 2.44 -0.51
CA LEU A 36 1.60 2.18 0.92
C LEU A 36 1.34 0.69 1.18
N ILE A 37 2.00 0.16 2.18
CA ILE A 37 1.80 -1.21 2.65
C ILE A 37 1.16 -1.16 4.03
N ILE A 38 -0.04 -1.72 4.15
CA ILE A 38 -0.71 -1.92 5.43
C ILE A 38 -0.32 -3.29 5.96
N GLU A 39 0.34 -3.32 7.11
CA GLU A 39 0.72 -4.55 7.79
C GLU A 39 -0.51 -5.20 8.42
N ASP A 40 -0.74 -6.48 8.11
CA ASP A 40 -1.71 -7.31 8.83
C ASP A 40 -0.98 -8.51 9.46
N SER A 41 -0.94 -8.56 10.79
CA SER A 41 -0.31 -9.67 11.52
C SER A 41 -1.02 -11.02 11.33
N ALA A 42 -2.27 -11.03 10.84
CA ALA A 42 -3.07 -12.23 10.68
C ALA A 42 -3.13 -12.73 9.22
N HIS A 43 -2.79 -11.89 8.25
CA HIS A 43 -2.93 -12.17 6.81
C HIS A 43 -1.74 -11.60 6.02
N SER A 44 -1.80 -11.69 4.69
CA SER A 44 -0.83 -10.99 3.85
C SER A 44 -0.98 -9.47 3.98
N PRO A 45 0.12 -8.70 3.91
CA PRO A 45 0.06 -7.25 3.82
C PRO A 45 -0.82 -6.80 2.64
N VAL A 46 -1.52 -5.69 2.83
CA VAL A 46 -2.40 -5.12 1.80
C VAL A 46 -1.75 -3.89 1.20
N VAL A 47 -1.57 -3.90 -0.12
CA VAL A 47 -1.10 -2.73 -0.87
C VAL A 47 -2.27 -1.77 -1.09
N VAL A 48 -2.06 -0.49 -0.76
CA VAL A 48 -2.98 0.60 -1.04
C VAL A 48 -2.26 1.73 -1.77
N GLU A 49 -2.93 2.43 -2.68
CA GLU A 49 -2.37 3.55 -3.44
C GLU A 49 -3.01 4.87 -3.01
N VAL A 50 -2.20 5.88 -2.70
CA VAL A 50 -2.67 7.23 -2.32
C VAL A 50 -3.41 7.89 -3.48
N GLN A 51 -4.61 8.40 -3.21
CA GLN A 51 -5.45 9.10 -4.20
C GLN A 51 -5.70 10.56 -3.85
N ALA A 52 -5.58 10.93 -2.58
CA ALA A 52 -5.75 12.31 -2.15
C ALA A 52 -5.07 12.57 -0.81
N HIS A 53 -4.65 13.81 -0.58
CA HIS A 53 -4.40 14.33 0.76
C HIS A 53 -5.71 14.83 1.36
N LEU A 54 -6.01 14.42 2.59
CA LEU A 54 -7.22 14.84 3.31
C LEU A 54 -6.97 16.11 4.12
N ASP A 55 -5.78 16.18 4.73
CA ASP A 55 -5.25 17.30 5.50
C ASP A 55 -3.71 17.21 5.53
N ALA A 56 -3.05 18.03 6.35
CA ALA A 56 -1.59 18.08 6.45
C ALA A 56 -0.93 16.82 7.03
N SER A 57 -1.71 15.87 7.57
CA SER A 57 -1.22 14.69 8.28
C SER A 57 -1.91 13.39 7.84
N ALA A 58 -2.83 13.43 6.89
CA ALA A 58 -3.61 12.27 6.48
C ALA A 58 -3.84 12.20 4.98
N VAL A 59 -3.85 10.98 4.47
CA VAL A 59 -4.11 10.67 3.07
C VAL A 59 -5.29 9.71 2.96
N ARG A 60 -5.95 9.74 1.81
CA ARG A 60 -6.91 8.73 1.36
C ARG A 60 -6.23 7.85 0.32
N ALA A 61 -6.33 6.55 0.52
CA ALA A 61 -5.81 5.53 -0.37
C ALA A 61 -6.91 4.54 -0.81
N ILE A 62 -6.69 3.85 -1.92
CA ILE A 62 -7.52 2.75 -2.41
C ILE A 62 -6.74 1.45 -2.28
N ALA A 63 -7.35 0.45 -1.66
CA ALA A 63 -6.79 -0.88 -1.59
C ALA A 63 -6.85 -1.61 -2.94
N LEU A 64 -5.72 -2.19 -3.33
CA LEU A 64 -5.58 -2.97 -4.57
C LEU A 64 -5.90 -4.46 -4.34
N GLN A 65 -6.07 -4.86 -3.08
CA GLN A 65 -6.42 -6.20 -2.63
C GLN A 65 -7.60 -6.14 -1.65
N ALA A 66 -8.14 -7.30 -1.27
CA ALA A 66 -9.25 -7.37 -0.33
C ALA A 66 -8.87 -6.77 1.04
N THR A 67 -9.75 -5.94 1.60
CA THR A 67 -9.54 -5.29 2.91
C THR A 67 -10.06 -6.12 4.09
N THR A 68 -10.48 -7.35 3.85
CA THR A 68 -10.94 -8.28 4.89
C THR A 68 -9.82 -8.53 5.90
N GLY A 69 -10.11 -8.33 7.19
CA GLY A 69 -9.13 -8.50 8.27
C GLY A 69 -8.37 -7.22 8.65
N LEU A 70 -8.37 -6.20 7.78
CA LEU A 70 -7.78 -4.90 8.12
C LEU A 70 -8.52 -4.24 9.28
N ARG A 71 -7.75 -3.54 10.11
CA ARG A 71 -8.25 -2.87 11.32
C ARG A 71 -7.69 -1.47 11.44
N ARG A 72 -8.46 -0.59 12.09
CA ARG A 72 -7.96 0.73 12.49
C ARG A 72 -6.75 0.55 13.43
N GLY A 73 -5.79 1.46 13.31
CA GLY A 73 -4.52 1.39 14.03
C GLY A 73 -3.51 0.42 13.43
N ALA A 74 -3.84 -0.32 12.37
CA ALA A 74 -2.86 -1.15 11.67
C ALA A 74 -1.66 -0.28 11.20
N PRO A 75 -0.42 -0.78 11.37
CA PRO A 75 0.77 -0.05 10.92
C PRO A 75 0.75 0.07 9.40
N VAL A 76 1.16 1.23 8.91
CA VAL A 76 1.29 1.49 7.47
C VAL A 76 2.70 1.99 7.19
N ARG A 77 3.28 1.51 6.10
CA ARG A 77 4.59 1.95 5.63
C ARG A 77 4.48 2.54 4.23
N ALA A 78 5.08 3.71 4.01
CA ALA A 78 5.26 4.23 2.66
C ALA A 78 6.34 3.45 1.90
N VAL A 79 6.08 3.14 0.62
CA VAL A 79 7.06 2.53 -0.27
C VAL A 79 8.08 3.57 -0.75
N GLY A 80 7.67 4.83 -0.86
CA GLY A 80 8.51 5.96 -1.31
C GLY A 80 8.32 6.30 -2.80
N GLY A 81 7.34 5.69 -3.45
CA GLY A 81 6.98 5.93 -4.84
C GLY A 81 5.77 5.09 -5.24
N PRO A 82 5.40 5.12 -6.53
CA PRO A 82 4.33 4.30 -7.08
C PRO A 82 4.56 2.80 -6.92
N LEU A 83 3.49 2.02 -7.08
CA LEU A 83 3.60 0.57 -7.16
C LEU A 83 4.40 0.16 -8.40
N GLU A 84 5.45 -0.63 -8.19
CA GLU A 84 6.25 -1.22 -9.27
C GLU A 84 5.82 -2.66 -9.53
N VAL A 85 5.74 -3.03 -10.81
CA VAL A 85 5.35 -4.38 -11.26
C VAL A 85 6.39 -4.94 -12.23
N PRO A 86 6.60 -6.27 -12.27
CA PRO A 86 7.61 -6.87 -13.15
C PRO A 86 7.20 -6.78 -14.62
N VAL A 87 8.19 -6.60 -15.49
CA VAL A 87 8.04 -6.54 -16.95
C VAL A 87 9.11 -7.38 -17.66
N GLY A 88 8.95 -7.61 -18.96
CA GLY A 88 9.89 -8.35 -19.80
C GLY A 88 9.62 -9.86 -19.86
N ASP A 89 10.63 -10.63 -20.28
CA ASP A 89 10.46 -12.06 -20.56
C ASP A 89 10.03 -12.89 -19.34
N ALA A 90 10.37 -12.43 -18.13
CA ALA A 90 10.03 -13.09 -16.87
C ALA A 90 8.52 -13.22 -16.63
N VAL A 91 7.70 -12.37 -17.27
CA VAL A 91 6.23 -12.37 -17.10
C VAL A 91 5.48 -12.99 -18.28
N LEU A 92 6.17 -13.41 -19.35
CA LEU A 92 5.53 -14.00 -20.52
C LEU A 92 4.83 -15.31 -20.16
N GLY A 93 3.54 -15.38 -20.50
CA GLY A 93 2.71 -16.56 -20.22
C GLY A 93 2.37 -16.75 -18.74
N ARG A 94 2.70 -15.80 -17.86
CA ARG A 94 2.28 -15.79 -16.46
C ARG A 94 0.95 -15.05 -16.29
N LEU A 95 0.19 -15.44 -15.28
CA LEU A 95 -0.96 -14.66 -14.81
C LEU A 95 -0.50 -13.79 -13.64
N LEU A 96 -0.62 -12.47 -13.78
CA LEU A 96 -0.29 -11.52 -12.72
C LEU A 96 -1.55 -10.91 -12.11
N ASP A 97 -1.51 -10.60 -10.83
CA ASP A 97 -2.48 -9.70 -10.20
C ASP A 97 -2.07 -8.23 -10.37
N VAL A 98 -2.90 -7.32 -9.86
CA VAL A 98 -2.69 -5.86 -9.97
C VAL A 98 -1.42 -5.39 -9.27
N THR A 99 -0.91 -6.16 -8.28
CA THR A 99 0.33 -5.87 -7.57
C THR A 99 1.57 -6.42 -8.29
N GLY A 100 1.36 -7.09 -9.44
CA GLY A 100 2.43 -7.78 -10.17
C GLY A 100 2.81 -9.14 -9.57
N ALA A 101 2.09 -9.61 -8.54
CA ALA A 101 2.32 -10.93 -7.98
C ALA A 101 1.79 -12.01 -8.91
N VAL A 102 2.50 -13.13 -9.00
CA VAL A 102 2.09 -14.24 -9.86
C VAL A 102 0.96 -15.03 -9.21
N GLY A 103 -0.18 -15.12 -9.90
CA GLY A 103 -1.39 -15.80 -9.46
C GLY A 103 -1.72 -17.08 -10.22
N ASP A 104 -0.81 -17.59 -11.06
CA ASP A 104 -0.99 -18.88 -11.71
C ASP A 104 -0.62 -20.06 -10.78
N LYS A 105 -1.10 -21.26 -11.14
CA LYS A 105 -0.77 -22.52 -10.42
C LYS A 105 0.53 -23.16 -10.93
N ARG A 106 1.35 -22.41 -11.66
CA ARG A 106 2.63 -22.90 -12.19
C ARG A 106 3.70 -22.35 -11.25
N GLY A 107 4.54 -23.23 -10.72
CA GLY A 107 5.68 -22.84 -9.86
C GLY A 107 6.53 -21.77 -10.54
#